data_AF-A0A1M5VEK1-F1
#
_entry.id   AF-A0A1M5VEK1-F1
#
_cell.length_a   1.000
_cell.length_b   1.000
_cell.length_c   1.000
_cell.angle_alpha   90.00
_cell.angle_beta   90.00
_cell.angle_gamma   90.00
#
_symmetry.space_group_name_H-M   'P 1'
#
loop_
_entity.id
_entity.type
_entity.pdbx_description
1 polymer ?
#
loop_
_entity_poly.entity_id
_entity_poly.type
_entity_poly.pdbx_seq_one_letter_code
_entity_poly.pdbx_strand_id
1 'polypeptide(L)'
;MPDASALANLSIFPADNPWRKDISQAPLDARSSAIINFLNQTNAPLFNDFGSGLYLGSPIGIPFVVVCGNQPTVPITYRGNTYDGNYGNESDPGPFPIPLSAPVEGNGGGDSHVIAVDAANHKLYELYNASVTNTGWQASSGAKFDLNSNALRPLCYTSADAAGLPIFPGLVRYDEVASGTIRHPIRFTLNKSLVSPMFVAPARHYVNGTNTNAAYPTPMGMRLRLKASVNIGGYSANNRVILTAMKTYGIILADIGSNFYISGAPDPRWNNSDLQALRAIRPSDFEVVQMGSIFDSGKPADVATCAP
;
A
#
# COMPACT_ATOMS: atom_id res chain seq x y z
N MET A 1 -4.10 -12.67 -19.11
CA MET A 1 -3.48 -11.54 -18.40
C MET A 1 -3.94 -10.26 -19.08
N PRO A 2 -4.42 -9.24 -18.35
CA PRO A 2 -4.38 -7.88 -18.87
C PRO A 2 -2.92 -7.48 -19.15
N ASP A 3 -2.72 -6.55 -20.07
CA ASP A 3 -1.50 -6.51 -20.89
C ASP A 3 -0.24 -6.11 -20.09
N ALA A 4 0.63 -7.09 -19.80
CA ALA A 4 1.91 -6.86 -19.13
C ALA A 4 2.84 -5.94 -19.95
N SER A 5 2.68 -5.87 -21.28
CA SER A 5 3.44 -4.95 -22.13
C SER A 5 2.99 -3.49 -21.98
N ALA A 6 1.72 -3.25 -21.62
CA ALA A 6 1.22 -1.91 -21.32
C ALA A 6 1.76 -1.37 -19.99
N LEU A 7 1.96 -2.23 -18.99
CA LEU A 7 2.62 -1.82 -17.74
C LEU A 7 4.14 -1.67 -17.88
N ALA A 8 4.80 -2.46 -18.73
CA ALA A 8 6.25 -2.41 -18.91
C ALA A 8 6.78 -1.02 -19.33
N ASN A 9 5.94 -0.21 -19.98
CA ASN A 9 6.27 1.15 -20.42
C ASN A 9 5.64 2.26 -19.54
N LEU A 10 4.84 1.91 -18.52
CA LEU A 10 4.17 2.88 -17.66
C LEU A 10 5.13 3.38 -16.58
N SER A 11 5.55 4.65 -16.66
CA SER A 11 6.20 5.30 -15.52
C SER A 11 5.18 5.54 -14.41
N ILE A 12 5.29 4.77 -13.33
CA ILE A 12 4.56 5.01 -12.09
C ILE A 12 5.28 6.12 -11.32
N PHE A 13 4.65 7.29 -11.30
CA PHE A 13 5.10 8.56 -10.72
C PHE A 13 6.37 9.18 -11.35
N PRO A 14 6.56 10.50 -11.23
CA PRO A 14 7.83 11.17 -11.55
C PRO A 14 9.01 10.63 -10.73
N ALA A 15 10.23 10.78 -11.24
CA ALA A 15 11.43 10.25 -10.58
C ALA A 15 11.77 10.94 -9.25
N ASP A 16 11.31 12.19 -9.06
CA ASP A 16 11.43 12.97 -7.82
C ASP A 16 10.25 12.78 -6.85
N ASN A 17 9.26 11.96 -7.21
CA ASN A 17 8.12 11.63 -6.35
C ASN A 17 8.58 10.92 -5.07
N PRO A 18 7.95 11.16 -3.90
CA PRO A 18 8.20 10.39 -2.69
C PRO A 18 8.22 8.87 -2.90
N TRP A 19 7.31 8.31 -3.70
CA TRP A 19 7.28 6.88 -4.05
C TRP A 19 8.54 6.38 -4.77
N ARG A 20 9.23 7.24 -5.51
CA ARG A 20 10.42 6.92 -6.30
C ARG A 20 11.74 7.30 -5.60
N LYS A 21 11.66 7.89 -4.40
CA LYS A 21 12.82 8.34 -3.62
C LYS A 21 13.60 7.18 -3.02
N ASP A 22 14.87 7.06 -3.39
CA ASP A 22 15.87 6.24 -2.72
C ASP A 22 16.10 6.77 -1.29
N ILE A 23 15.99 5.88 -0.31
CA ILE A 23 16.18 6.13 1.12
C ILE A 23 17.34 5.31 1.69
N SER A 24 18.13 4.60 0.89
CA SER A 24 19.23 3.73 1.33
C SER A 24 20.27 4.45 2.20
N GLN A 25 20.52 5.74 1.92
CA GLN A 25 21.40 6.63 2.67
C GLN A 25 20.65 7.73 3.44
N ALA A 26 19.31 7.64 3.55
CA ALA A 26 18.55 8.62 4.31
C ALA A 26 18.90 8.55 5.82
N PRO A 27 18.87 9.68 6.54
CA PRO A 27 19.02 9.70 7.99
C PRO A 27 17.94 8.85 8.69
N LEU A 28 18.26 8.37 9.89
CA LEU A 28 17.32 7.64 10.75
C LEU A 28 16.47 8.61 11.59
N ASP A 29 15.27 8.19 11.97
CA ASP A 29 14.52 8.88 13.02
C ASP A 29 15.23 8.68 14.38
N ALA A 30 15.29 9.71 15.21
CA ALA A 30 15.90 9.62 16.54
C ALA A 30 15.22 8.56 17.44
N ARG A 31 13.95 8.23 17.17
CA ARG A 31 13.18 7.19 17.86
C ARG A 31 13.29 5.82 17.21
N SER A 32 14.08 5.65 16.13
CA SER A 32 14.21 4.41 15.35
C SER A 32 14.44 3.19 16.25
N SER A 33 15.41 3.23 17.16
CA SER A 33 15.67 2.12 18.10
C SER A 33 14.49 1.81 19.02
N ALA A 34 13.76 2.82 19.49
CA ALA A 34 12.60 2.64 20.38
C ALA A 34 11.41 2.02 19.62
N ILE A 35 11.12 2.52 18.42
CA ILE A 35 10.05 2.01 17.54
C ILE A 35 10.36 0.57 17.11
N ILE A 36 11.59 0.28 16.67
CA ILE A 36 11.97 -1.09 16.29
C ILE A 36 11.92 -2.03 17.49
N ASN A 37 12.36 -1.62 18.68
CA ASN A 37 12.24 -2.43 19.90
C ASN A 37 10.77 -2.70 20.27
N PHE A 38 9.87 -1.73 20.11
CA PHE A 38 8.43 -1.92 20.32
C PHE A 38 7.84 -2.91 19.31
N LEU A 39 8.06 -2.70 18.01
CA LEU A 39 7.55 -3.59 16.95
C LEU A 39 8.13 -5.01 17.06
N ASN A 40 9.36 -5.17 17.54
CA ASN A 40 10.00 -6.47 17.71
C ASN A 40 9.38 -7.33 18.84
N GLN A 41 8.65 -6.73 19.78
CA GLN A 41 7.90 -7.48 20.81
C GLN A 41 6.83 -8.40 20.22
N THR A 42 6.36 -8.11 19.00
CA THR A 42 5.42 -8.97 18.27
C THR A 42 6.03 -10.30 17.83
N ASN A 43 7.35 -10.35 17.67
CA ASN A 43 8.09 -11.41 16.96
C ASN A 43 7.49 -11.79 15.58
N ALA A 44 6.73 -10.88 14.95
CA ALA A 44 6.05 -11.15 13.70
C ALA A 44 7.08 -11.23 12.55
N PRO A 45 7.14 -12.35 11.79
CA PRO A 45 7.98 -12.42 10.61
C PRO A 45 7.41 -11.53 9.50
N LEU A 46 8.26 -11.08 8.59
CA LEU A 46 7.80 -10.53 7.32
C LEU A 46 6.98 -11.57 6.55
N PHE A 47 5.76 -11.22 6.13
CA PHE A 47 4.84 -12.16 5.49
C PHE A 47 4.42 -11.65 4.11
N ASN A 48 4.59 -12.49 3.07
CA ASN A 48 4.13 -12.19 1.73
C ASN A 48 2.60 -12.41 1.63
N ASP A 49 1.84 -11.33 1.56
CA ASP A 49 0.40 -11.36 1.36
C ASP A 49 0.06 -11.28 -0.14
N PHE A 50 0.71 -12.17 -0.90
CA PHE A 50 0.56 -12.36 -2.34
C PHE A 50 1.21 -13.68 -2.77
N GLY A 51 0.77 -14.23 -3.91
CA GLY A 51 1.33 -15.46 -4.46
C GLY A 51 0.56 -16.02 -5.66
N SER A 52 0.79 -17.30 -5.94
CA SER A 52 0.08 -18.07 -6.97
C SER A 52 -1.06 -18.90 -6.38
N GLY A 53 -2.09 -19.15 -7.18
CA GLY A 53 -3.24 -19.95 -6.80
C GLY A 53 -4.25 -19.20 -5.92
N LEU A 54 -4.96 -19.95 -5.07
CA LEU A 54 -6.03 -19.45 -4.20
C LEU A 54 -5.69 -19.70 -2.73
N TYR A 55 -6.09 -18.77 -1.87
CA TYR A 55 -6.16 -18.93 -0.42
C TYR A 55 -7.61 -18.72 0.02
N LEU A 56 -8.15 -19.68 0.79
CA LEU A 56 -9.57 -19.69 1.22
C LEU A 56 -10.60 -19.49 0.08
N GLY A 57 -10.26 -19.90 -1.14
CA GLY A 57 -11.12 -19.79 -2.33
C GLY A 57 -10.92 -18.53 -3.19
N SER A 58 -10.05 -17.60 -2.78
CA SER A 58 -9.82 -16.33 -3.48
C SER A 58 -8.33 -16.15 -3.87
N PRO A 59 -8.00 -15.40 -4.94
CA PRO A 59 -6.61 -15.15 -5.34
C PRO A 59 -5.79 -14.53 -4.22
N ILE A 60 -4.50 -14.90 -4.13
CA ILE A 60 -3.62 -14.43 -3.03
C ILE A 60 -3.02 -13.07 -3.37
N GLY A 61 -3.45 -12.03 -2.65
CA GLY A 61 -3.02 -10.64 -2.82
C GLY A 61 -4.04 -9.77 -3.55
N ILE A 62 -3.68 -8.51 -3.81
CA ILE A 62 -4.60 -7.49 -4.33
C ILE A 62 -4.58 -7.51 -5.87
N PRO A 63 -5.69 -7.91 -6.53
CA PRO A 63 -5.75 -7.96 -7.98
C PRO A 63 -5.97 -6.57 -8.58
N PHE A 64 -5.58 -6.41 -9.84
CA PHE A 64 -5.83 -5.20 -10.63
C PHE A 64 -6.15 -5.56 -12.08
N VAL A 65 -6.71 -4.60 -12.81
CA VAL A 65 -6.92 -4.66 -14.27
C VAL A 65 -6.22 -3.49 -14.95
N VAL A 66 -5.56 -3.74 -16.09
CA VAL A 66 -5.09 -2.68 -16.98
C VAL A 66 -6.19 -2.40 -17.99
N VAL A 67 -6.57 -1.13 -18.15
CA VAL A 67 -7.62 -0.69 -19.08
C VAL A 67 -7.02 0.12 -20.23
N CYS A 68 -7.69 0.11 -21.38
CA CYS A 68 -7.33 0.96 -22.51
C CYS A 68 -7.75 2.42 -22.25
N GLY A 69 -7.05 3.39 -22.85
CA GLY A 69 -7.29 4.82 -22.60
C GLY A 69 -8.63 5.38 -23.09
N ASN A 70 -9.48 4.54 -23.70
CA ASN A 70 -10.86 4.83 -24.08
C ASN A 70 -11.87 3.90 -23.40
N GLN A 71 -11.48 3.20 -22.32
CA GLN A 71 -12.35 2.35 -21.51
C GLN A 71 -13.58 3.16 -21.04
N PRO A 72 -14.81 2.73 -21.39
CA PRO A 72 -16.03 3.39 -20.94
C PRO A 72 -16.08 3.52 -19.41
N THR A 73 -16.41 4.72 -18.94
CA THR A 73 -16.56 5.02 -17.52
C THR A 73 -17.93 4.58 -17.00
N VAL A 74 -17.99 3.98 -15.83
CA VAL A 74 -19.23 3.57 -15.16
C VAL A 74 -19.49 4.38 -13.89
N PRO A 75 -20.76 4.60 -13.49
CA PRO A 75 -21.11 5.28 -12.25
C PRO A 75 -20.48 4.61 -11.01
N ILE A 76 -20.09 5.44 -10.04
CA ILE A 76 -19.63 5.02 -8.72
C ILE A 76 -20.60 5.61 -7.69
N THR A 77 -21.17 4.76 -6.84
CA THR A 77 -22.10 5.15 -5.77
C THR A 77 -21.48 4.86 -4.41
N TYR A 78 -21.17 5.91 -3.64
CA TYR A 78 -20.57 5.74 -2.31
C TYR A 78 -21.60 5.38 -1.24
N ARG A 79 -21.23 4.45 -0.34
CA ARG A 79 -22.08 3.90 0.72
C ARG A 79 -21.29 3.55 1.98
N GLY A 80 -21.97 3.48 3.11
CA GLY A 80 -21.37 2.92 4.33
C GLY A 80 -21.23 1.40 4.29
N ASN A 81 -20.16 0.89 4.89
CA ASN A 81 -20.09 -0.50 5.35
C ASN A 81 -20.41 -0.59 6.86
N THR A 82 -20.38 -1.79 7.43
CA THR A 82 -20.81 -2.06 8.82
C THR A 82 -19.70 -1.97 9.88
N TYR A 83 -18.45 -1.69 9.50
CA TYR A 83 -17.29 -1.78 10.40
C TYR A 83 -16.40 -0.53 10.40
N ASP A 84 -16.17 0.10 9.25
CA ASP A 84 -15.35 1.32 9.10
C ASP A 84 -16.18 2.55 8.66
N GLY A 85 -17.31 2.36 7.97
CA GLY A 85 -18.26 3.43 7.65
C GLY A 85 -18.27 3.86 6.17
N ASN A 86 -18.48 5.16 5.92
CA ASN A 86 -18.63 5.76 4.58
C ASN A 86 -17.65 6.92 4.41
N TYR A 87 -16.85 6.89 3.34
CA TYR A 87 -15.85 7.91 3.02
C TYR A 87 -16.16 8.65 1.69
N GLY A 88 -17.42 8.67 1.27
CA GLY A 88 -17.86 9.34 0.03
C GLY A 88 -17.60 10.85 -0.01
N ASN A 89 -17.46 11.50 1.15
CA ASN A 89 -17.04 12.90 1.32
C ASN A 89 -15.54 13.12 1.13
N GLU A 90 -14.72 12.07 1.31
CA GLU A 90 -13.26 12.06 1.09
C GLU A 90 -12.86 11.41 -0.26
N SER A 91 -13.86 11.01 -1.05
CA SER A 91 -13.69 10.30 -2.32
C SER A 91 -13.74 11.22 -3.55
N ASP A 92 -13.06 10.83 -4.62
CA ASP A 92 -13.14 11.54 -5.90
C ASP A 92 -14.48 11.25 -6.61
N PRO A 93 -15.19 12.25 -7.16
CA PRO A 93 -16.48 12.01 -7.79
C PRO A 93 -16.36 11.09 -9.02
N GLY A 94 -17.28 10.12 -9.14
CA GLY A 94 -17.44 9.27 -10.33
C GLY A 94 -17.89 10.05 -11.59
N PRO A 95 -17.98 9.39 -12.76
CA PRO A 95 -17.74 7.97 -13.03
C PRO A 95 -16.24 7.63 -13.22
N PHE A 96 -15.87 6.34 -13.09
CA PHE A 96 -14.49 5.84 -13.26
C PHE A 96 -14.43 4.80 -14.40
N PRO A 97 -13.31 4.65 -15.14
CA PRO A 97 -13.11 3.63 -16.17
C PRO A 97 -12.79 2.24 -15.57
N ILE A 98 -13.60 1.78 -14.62
CA ILE A 98 -13.46 0.45 -14.00
C ILE A 98 -14.50 -0.48 -14.67
N PRO A 99 -14.11 -1.44 -15.53
CA PRO A 99 -15.06 -2.34 -16.16
C PRO A 99 -15.78 -3.19 -15.10
N LEU A 100 -17.04 -3.58 -15.34
CA LEU A 100 -17.81 -4.41 -14.40
C LEU A 100 -17.23 -5.83 -14.22
N SER A 101 -16.30 -6.23 -15.09
CA SER A 101 -15.52 -7.47 -15.00
C SER A 101 -14.18 -7.31 -14.27
N ALA A 102 -13.90 -6.14 -13.68
CA ALA A 102 -12.69 -5.94 -12.87
C ALA A 102 -12.66 -6.93 -11.70
N PRO A 103 -11.50 -7.55 -11.40
CA PRO A 103 -11.38 -8.47 -10.28
C PRO A 103 -11.55 -7.72 -8.95
N VAL A 104 -12.26 -8.34 -8.01
CA VAL A 104 -12.42 -7.86 -6.63
C VAL A 104 -11.49 -8.67 -5.75
N GLU A 105 -10.68 -8.00 -4.93
CA GLU A 105 -9.89 -8.66 -3.88
C GLU A 105 -10.77 -9.56 -3.00
N GLY A 106 -10.21 -10.71 -2.58
CA GLY A 106 -10.92 -11.64 -1.71
C GLY A 106 -12.19 -12.25 -2.33
N ASN A 107 -12.46 -12.01 -3.62
CA ASN A 107 -13.76 -12.23 -4.28
C ASN A 107 -14.93 -11.50 -3.57
N GLY A 108 -14.69 -10.31 -3.02
CA GLY A 108 -15.70 -9.53 -2.28
C GLY A 108 -15.79 -9.85 -0.77
N GLY A 109 -14.77 -10.52 -0.23
CA GLY A 109 -14.57 -10.70 1.21
C GLY A 109 -13.45 -9.79 1.73
N GLY A 110 -13.61 -9.26 2.94
CA GLY A 110 -12.68 -8.29 3.51
C GLY A 110 -12.78 -6.92 2.85
N ASP A 111 -11.66 -6.22 2.73
CA ASP A 111 -11.58 -4.87 2.14
C ASP A 111 -12.17 -4.79 0.73
N SER A 112 -12.09 -5.86 -0.05
CA SER A 112 -12.69 -5.95 -1.38
C SER A 112 -12.22 -4.82 -2.31
N HIS A 113 -10.91 -4.59 -2.32
CA HIS A 113 -10.28 -3.59 -3.20
C HIS A 113 -10.53 -3.91 -4.68
N VAL A 114 -10.77 -2.86 -5.49
CA VAL A 114 -10.85 -2.94 -6.96
C VAL A 114 -9.98 -1.86 -7.57
N ILE A 115 -9.05 -2.27 -8.44
CA ILE A 115 -8.00 -1.40 -9.00
C ILE A 115 -8.05 -1.46 -10.53
N ALA A 116 -8.18 -0.30 -11.17
CA ALA A 116 -7.98 -0.14 -12.62
C ALA A 116 -6.84 0.84 -12.93
N VAL A 117 -5.92 0.38 -13.78
CA VAL A 117 -4.76 1.15 -14.25
C VAL A 117 -4.99 1.53 -15.71
N ASP A 118 -5.22 2.81 -15.96
CA ASP A 118 -5.24 3.37 -17.32
C ASP A 118 -3.81 3.76 -17.69
N ALA A 119 -3.09 2.80 -18.28
CA ALA A 119 -1.70 2.98 -18.66
C ALA A 119 -1.52 3.99 -19.81
N ALA A 120 -2.55 4.21 -20.63
CA ALA A 120 -2.48 5.12 -21.78
C ALA A 120 -2.65 6.59 -21.35
N ASN A 121 -3.54 6.87 -20.39
CA ASN A 121 -3.76 8.21 -19.85
C ASN A 121 -2.95 8.49 -18.55
N HIS A 122 -2.12 7.53 -18.12
CA HIS A 122 -1.35 7.57 -16.86
C HIS A 122 -2.23 7.85 -15.63
N LYS A 123 -3.39 7.19 -15.54
CA LYS A 123 -4.32 7.32 -14.41
C LYS A 123 -4.48 6.00 -13.66
N LEU A 124 -4.72 6.12 -12.37
CA LEU A 124 -5.02 5.02 -11.46
C LEU A 124 -6.35 5.30 -10.77
N TYR A 125 -7.21 4.29 -10.73
CA TYR A 125 -8.54 4.34 -10.13
C TYR A 125 -8.69 3.17 -9.15
N GLU A 126 -8.99 3.48 -7.88
CA GLU A 126 -9.05 2.48 -6.82
C GLU A 126 -10.34 2.66 -6.01
N LEU A 127 -10.97 1.55 -5.61
CA LEU A 127 -12.15 1.50 -4.77
C LEU A 127 -11.91 0.58 -3.57
N TYR A 128 -12.45 0.93 -2.41
CA TYR A 128 -12.48 0.10 -1.20
C TYR A 128 -13.93 -0.26 -0.82
N ASN A 129 -14.13 -1.44 -0.23
CA ASN A 129 -15.41 -2.09 0.04
C ASN A 129 -16.30 -2.18 -1.23
N ALA A 130 -15.68 -2.54 -2.35
CA ALA A 130 -16.32 -2.46 -3.66
C ALA A 130 -17.26 -3.66 -3.90
N SER A 131 -18.42 -3.40 -4.50
CA SER A 131 -19.28 -4.43 -5.08
C SER A 131 -19.85 -3.96 -6.41
N VAL A 132 -19.82 -4.85 -7.41
CA VAL A 132 -20.40 -4.59 -8.73
C VAL A 132 -21.93 -4.48 -8.66
N THR A 133 -22.50 -3.68 -9.55
CA THR A 133 -23.94 -3.58 -9.80
C THR A 133 -24.20 -3.78 -11.31
N ASN A 134 -25.47 -3.82 -11.72
CA ASN A 134 -25.83 -4.00 -13.14
C ASN A 134 -25.27 -2.93 -14.08
N THR A 135 -24.92 -1.73 -13.59
CA THR A 135 -24.52 -0.59 -14.43
C THR A 135 -23.26 0.14 -13.96
N GLY A 136 -22.72 -0.17 -12.78
CA GLY A 136 -21.60 0.53 -12.16
C GLY A 136 -21.11 -0.15 -10.89
N TRP A 137 -20.39 0.58 -10.04
CA TRP A 137 -19.86 0.08 -8.76
C TRP A 137 -20.50 0.81 -7.58
N GLN A 138 -20.67 0.08 -6.47
CA GLN A 138 -20.82 0.67 -5.15
C GLN A 138 -19.53 0.45 -4.36
N ALA A 139 -19.13 1.40 -3.53
CA ALA A 139 -17.90 1.37 -2.72
C ALA A 139 -18.05 2.22 -1.45
N SER A 140 -17.18 2.03 -0.46
CA SER A 140 -17.12 2.93 0.71
C SER A 140 -16.11 4.06 0.54
N SER A 141 -15.12 3.88 -0.32
CA SER A 141 -14.18 4.92 -0.73
C SER A 141 -13.81 4.76 -2.21
N GLY A 142 -13.44 5.85 -2.88
CA GLY A 142 -12.90 5.81 -4.24
C GLY A 142 -11.92 6.94 -4.52
N ALA A 143 -10.77 6.58 -5.09
CA ALA A 143 -9.64 7.47 -5.29
C ALA A 143 -9.15 7.46 -6.74
N LYS A 144 -8.76 8.65 -7.24
CA LYS A 144 -8.06 8.86 -8.51
C LYS A 144 -6.64 9.33 -8.23
N PHE A 145 -5.67 8.82 -8.97
CA PHE A 145 -4.30 9.31 -8.94
C PHE A 145 -3.78 9.57 -10.35
N ASP A 146 -2.96 10.61 -10.47
CA ASP A 146 -2.21 10.93 -11.69
C ASP A 146 -0.80 10.36 -11.56
N LEU A 147 -0.50 9.34 -12.37
CA LEU A 147 0.78 8.63 -12.34
C LEU A 147 1.94 9.43 -12.98
N ASN A 148 1.67 10.62 -13.53
CA ASN A 148 2.69 11.56 -13.97
C ASN A 148 2.85 12.77 -13.03
N SER A 149 2.21 12.75 -11.85
CA SER A 149 2.21 13.88 -10.91
C SER A 149 2.90 13.60 -9.58
N ASN A 150 3.36 14.67 -8.94
CA ASN A 150 3.79 14.68 -7.53
C ASN A 150 2.69 15.15 -6.57
N ALA A 151 1.48 15.41 -7.10
CA ALA A 151 0.31 15.72 -6.28
C ALA A 151 -0.07 14.51 -5.41
N LEU A 152 -0.17 14.74 -4.10
CA LEU A 152 -0.77 13.81 -3.15
C LEU A 152 -2.28 14.08 -3.06
N ARG A 153 -3.03 13.16 -2.42
CA ARG A 153 -4.44 13.45 -2.06
C ARG A 153 -4.54 14.71 -1.17
N PRO A 154 -5.73 15.35 -1.10
CA PRO A 154 -5.97 16.41 -0.14
C PRO A 154 -5.54 16.01 1.27
N LEU A 155 -5.10 16.99 2.08
CA LEU A 155 -4.73 16.70 3.47
C LEU A 155 -5.96 16.16 4.21
N CYS A 156 -5.76 15.12 5.02
CA CYS A 156 -6.81 14.43 5.77
C CYS A 156 -7.82 13.62 4.94
N TYR A 157 -7.59 13.38 3.65
CA TYR A 157 -8.45 12.50 2.86
C TYR A 157 -7.87 11.09 2.79
N THR A 158 -8.68 10.11 3.19
CA THR A 158 -8.45 8.69 2.96
C THR A 158 -8.51 8.35 1.46
N SER A 159 -8.31 7.07 1.12
CA SER A 159 -8.39 6.56 -0.25
C SER A 159 -8.95 5.14 -0.25
N ALA A 160 -8.63 4.32 -1.26
CA ALA A 160 -8.82 2.87 -1.11
C ALA A 160 -7.86 2.29 -0.06
N ASP A 161 -6.64 2.82 0.06
CA ASP A 161 -5.71 2.56 1.15
C ASP A 161 -6.01 3.46 2.36
N ALA A 162 -5.98 2.92 3.58
CA ALA A 162 -6.37 3.67 4.77
C ALA A 162 -5.41 4.81 5.16
N ALA A 163 -4.17 4.83 4.66
CA ALA A 163 -3.24 5.96 4.83
C ALA A 163 -3.50 7.13 3.87
N GLY A 164 -4.50 7.04 2.98
CA GLY A 164 -4.71 8.01 1.89
C GLY A 164 -3.67 7.88 0.77
N LEU A 165 -3.04 6.72 0.65
CA LEU A 165 -2.02 6.37 -0.33
C LEU A 165 -2.61 5.63 -1.55
N PRO A 166 -1.97 5.64 -2.72
CA PRO A 166 -2.34 4.72 -3.80
C PRO A 166 -1.89 3.28 -3.46
N ILE A 167 -2.77 2.29 -3.65
CA ILE A 167 -2.46 0.87 -3.37
C ILE A 167 -1.50 0.30 -4.42
N PHE A 168 -1.85 0.42 -5.70
CA PHE A 168 -1.12 -0.20 -6.81
C PHE A 168 0.38 0.15 -6.83
N PRO A 169 0.83 1.41 -6.62
CA PRO A 169 2.24 1.77 -6.54
C PRO A 169 3.00 1.16 -5.36
N GLY A 170 2.32 0.54 -4.39
CA GLY A 170 2.92 -0.19 -3.26
C GLY A 170 2.88 -1.72 -3.37
N LEU A 171 2.25 -2.28 -4.40
CA LEU A 171 2.16 -3.73 -4.60
C LEU A 171 3.44 -4.32 -5.21
N VAL A 172 3.94 -5.42 -4.64
CA VAL A 172 4.91 -6.28 -5.33
C VAL A 172 4.24 -6.94 -6.55
N ARG A 173 4.73 -6.68 -7.76
CA ARG A 173 4.25 -7.32 -9.01
C ARG A 173 5.27 -8.30 -9.57
N TYR A 174 4.80 -9.39 -10.18
CA TYR A 174 5.68 -10.44 -10.72
C TYR A 174 6.63 -9.90 -11.79
N ASP A 175 6.15 -9.06 -12.70
CA ASP A 175 6.95 -8.56 -13.83
C ASP A 175 8.08 -7.60 -13.40
N GLU A 176 7.96 -6.89 -12.28
CA GLU A 176 9.06 -6.11 -11.69
C GLU A 176 10.13 -7.00 -11.04
N VAL A 177 9.71 -8.10 -10.41
CA VAL A 177 10.64 -9.09 -9.86
C VAL A 177 11.35 -9.86 -10.98
N ALA A 178 10.63 -10.26 -12.03
CA ALA A 178 11.16 -10.95 -13.20
C ALA A 178 12.10 -10.06 -14.04
N SER A 179 11.86 -8.75 -14.12
CA SER A 179 12.76 -7.77 -14.73
C SER A 179 13.92 -7.33 -13.81
N GLY A 180 13.96 -7.82 -12.57
CA GLY A 180 15.09 -7.65 -11.65
C GLY A 180 15.10 -6.35 -10.85
N THR A 181 14.04 -5.53 -10.86
CA THR A 181 14.00 -4.28 -10.08
C THR A 181 12.58 -3.81 -9.77
N ILE A 182 12.26 -3.67 -8.48
CA ILE A 182 11.14 -2.88 -7.97
C ILE A 182 11.66 -1.47 -7.63
N ARG A 183 10.95 -0.41 -8.04
CA ARG A 183 11.40 1.00 -7.91
C ARG A 183 10.57 1.86 -6.95
N HIS A 184 9.93 1.22 -5.97
CA HIS A 184 9.00 1.87 -5.04
C HIS A 184 9.06 1.20 -3.65
N PRO A 185 8.60 1.87 -2.57
CA PRO A 185 8.39 1.20 -1.29
C PRO A 185 7.28 0.15 -1.41
N ILE A 186 7.36 -0.90 -0.63
CA ILE A 186 6.32 -1.95 -0.59
C ILE A 186 5.34 -1.63 0.55
N ARG A 187 4.03 -1.62 0.29
CA ARG A 187 3.03 -1.35 1.34
C ARG A 187 3.01 -2.49 2.36
N PHE A 188 2.90 -2.16 3.64
CA PHE A 188 2.72 -3.15 4.70
C PHE A 188 1.70 -2.70 5.76
N THR A 189 1.24 -3.66 6.55
CA THR A 189 0.25 -3.42 7.62
C THR A 189 0.78 -3.77 9.01
N LEU A 190 0.16 -3.16 10.03
CA LEU A 190 0.37 -3.43 11.44
C LEU A 190 -0.98 -3.59 12.15
N ASN A 191 -1.02 -4.35 13.23
CA ASN A 191 -2.22 -4.46 14.05
C ASN A 191 -2.59 -3.08 14.64
N LYS A 192 -3.89 -2.81 14.78
CA LYS A 192 -4.45 -1.58 15.39
C LYS A 192 -3.78 -1.16 16.70
N SER A 193 -3.36 -2.12 17.53
CA SER A 193 -2.64 -1.88 18.80
C SER A 193 -1.23 -1.29 18.64
N LEU A 194 -0.63 -1.43 17.45
CA LEU A 194 0.71 -0.94 17.09
C LEU A 194 0.68 0.26 16.15
N VAL A 195 -0.49 0.80 15.80
CA VAL A 195 -0.63 1.96 14.90
C VAL A 195 -1.01 3.18 15.73
N SER A 196 -0.32 4.30 15.53
CA SER A 196 -0.69 5.58 16.14
C SER A 196 -1.79 6.27 15.32
N PRO A 197 -2.70 7.02 15.95
CA PRO A 197 -3.74 7.80 15.26
C PRO A 197 -3.15 9.09 14.65
N MET A 198 -2.13 8.91 13.81
CA MET A 198 -1.27 9.95 13.25
C MET A 198 -0.79 9.51 11.85
N PHE A 199 -0.34 10.45 11.02
CA PHE A 199 0.25 10.17 9.71
C PHE A 199 1.47 11.06 9.41
N VAL A 200 2.31 10.63 8.48
CA VAL A 200 3.47 11.38 7.96
C VAL A 200 3.51 11.27 6.44
N ALA A 201 3.88 12.35 5.75
CA ALA A 201 3.95 12.36 4.29
C ALA A 201 4.85 11.24 3.74
N PRO A 202 4.47 10.53 2.65
CA PRO A 202 3.41 10.89 1.70
C PRO A 202 1.98 10.49 2.10
N ALA A 203 1.76 9.80 3.22
CA ALA A 203 0.41 9.53 3.71
C ALA A 203 -0.35 10.83 4.00
N ARG A 204 -1.67 10.77 3.86
CA ARG A 204 -2.58 11.92 3.93
C ARG A 204 -3.67 11.75 4.99
N HIS A 205 -3.86 10.53 5.48
CA HIS A 205 -4.92 10.16 6.41
C HIS A 205 -4.36 9.22 7.48
N TYR A 206 -5.04 9.17 8.64
CA TYR A 206 -4.74 8.27 9.74
C TYR A 206 -5.99 7.49 10.11
N VAL A 207 -5.80 6.29 10.63
CA VAL A 207 -6.88 5.46 11.16
C VAL A 207 -6.95 5.57 12.68
N ASN A 208 -8.06 5.11 13.25
CA ASN A 208 -8.22 4.97 14.70
C ASN A 208 -7.37 3.80 15.25
N GLY A 209 -6.04 3.95 15.22
CA GLY A 209 -5.06 3.09 15.89
C GLY A 209 -4.94 3.43 17.38
N THR A 210 -4.50 2.48 18.20
CA THR A 210 -4.46 2.63 19.68
C THR A 210 -3.06 2.71 20.28
N ASN A 211 -1.99 2.83 19.48
CA ASN A 211 -0.66 3.18 20.01
C ASN A 211 -0.57 4.69 20.27
N THR A 212 -0.89 5.10 21.50
CA THR A 212 -0.81 6.50 21.96
C THR A 212 0.55 6.88 22.56
N ASN A 213 1.58 6.02 22.47
CA ASN A 213 2.88 6.30 23.09
C ASN A 213 3.78 7.19 22.21
N ALA A 214 3.91 8.45 22.60
CA ALA A 214 4.73 9.46 21.91
C ALA A 214 6.26 9.16 21.89
N ALA A 215 6.77 8.24 22.72
CA ALA A 215 8.17 7.83 22.70
C ALA A 215 8.51 6.87 21.53
N TYR A 216 7.50 6.16 21.01
CA TYR A 216 7.63 5.26 19.86
C TYR A 216 6.37 5.30 18.97
N PRO A 217 6.07 6.47 18.37
CA PRO A 217 4.89 6.64 17.53
C PRO A 217 5.09 5.90 16.21
N THR A 218 4.01 5.35 15.70
CA THR A 218 3.95 4.51 14.50
C THR A 218 2.87 5.05 13.55
N PRO A 219 3.10 6.24 12.96
CA PRO A 219 2.12 6.91 12.12
C PRO A 219 1.97 6.22 10.75
N MET A 220 0.77 6.34 10.15
CA MET A 220 0.57 6.01 8.74
C MET A 220 1.58 6.75 7.85
N GLY A 221 2.10 6.08 6.82
CA GLY A 221 3.18 6.59 5.98
C GLY A 221 4.59 6.45 6.55
N MET A 222 4.77 5.97 7.80
CA MET A 222 6.08 5.64 8.35
C MET A 222 6.82 4.66 7.44
N ARG A 223 8.09 4.96 7.13
CA ARG A 223 8.96 4.05 6.37
C ARG A 223 9.94 3.30 7.25
N LEU A 224 9.95 1.98 7.08
CA LEU A 224 10.99 1.09 7.60
C LEU A 224 11.93 0.70 6.46
N ARG A 225 13.22 0.93 6.61
CA ARG A 225 14.27 0.49 5.68
C ARG A 225 14.86 -0.82 6.17
N LEU A 226 15.06 -1.79 5.28
CA LEU A 226 15.82 -3.00 5.62
C LEU A 226 17.30 -2.64 5.77
N LYS A 227 17.92 -2.99 6.89
CA LYS A 227 19.31 -2.59 7.19
C LYS A 227 20.28 -3.07 6.10
N ALA A 228 21.25 -2.23 5.77
CA ALA A 228 22.28 -2.56 4.79
C ALA A 228 23.04 -3.86 5.13
N SER A 229 23.25 -4.12 6.43
CA SER A 229 23.93 -5.31 6.99
C SER A 229 23.19 -6.64 6.84
N VAL A 230 21.89 -6.64 6.54
CA VAL A 230 21.11 -7.89 6.37
C VAL A 230 21.65 -8.64 5.15
N ASN A 231 22.19 -9.85 5.35
CA ASN A 231 22.73 -10.64 4.26
C ASN A 231 21.59 -11.27 3.43
N ILE A 232 21.44 -10.81 2.18
CA ILE A 232 20.43 -11.31 1.24
C ILE A 232 21.00 -12.33 0.23
N GLY A 233 22.30 -12.64 0.28
CA GLY A 233 22.96 -13.49 -0.71
C GLY A 233 22.42 -14.92 -0.78
N GLY A 234 21.93 -15.46 0.35
CA GLY A 234 21.33 -16.79 0.43
C GLY A 234 19.90 -16.91 -0.09
N TYR A 235 19.24 -15.80 -0.44
CA TYR A 235 17.89 -15.80 -1.00
C TYR A 235 17.92 -16.05 -2.52
N SER A 236 16.81 -16.50 -3.08
CA SER A 236 16.61 -16.64 -4.53
C SER A 236 16.79 -15.30 -5.27
N ALA A 237 16.96 -15.34 -6.59
CA ALA A 237 17.01 -14.12 -7.41
C ALA A 237 15.76 -13.24 -7.18
N ASN A 238 14.57 -13.85 -7.16
CA ASN A 238 13.29 -13.17 -6.96
C ASN A 238 13.21 -12.47 -5.59
N ASN A 239 13.48 -13.21 -4.52
CA ASN A 239 13.47 -12.65 -3.17
C ASN A 239 14.56 -11.58 -2.97
N ARG A 240 15.73 -11.71 -3.62
CA ARG A 240 16.75 -10.66 -3.59
C ARG A 240 16.28 -9.36 -4.23
N VAL A 241 15.45 -9.38 -5.28
CA VAL A 241 14.86 -8.15 -5.84
C VAL A 241 13.94 -7.47 -4.82
N ILE A 242 13.05 -8.24 -4.18
CA ILE A 242 12.13 -7.75 -3.15
C ILE A 242 12.91 -7.15 -1.97
N LEU A 243 13.89 -7.87 -1.42
CA LEU A 243 14.70 -7.40 -0.30
C LEU A 243 15.60 -6.23 -0.67
N THR A 244 16.08 -6.14 -1.92
CA THR A 244 16.82 -4.97 -2.41
C THR A 244 15.92 -3.74 -2.44
N ALA A 245 14.67 -3.87 -2.89
CA ALA A 245 13.70 -2.77 -2.83
C ALA A 245 13.43 -2.32 -1.40
N MET A 246 13.40 -3.23 -0.42
CA MET A 246 13.29 -2.87 1.00
C MET A 246 14.53 -2.16 1.56
N LYS A 247 15.73 -2.39 1.00
CA LYS A 247 16.94 -1.61 1.34
C LYS A 247 16.94 -0.23 0.68
N THR A 248 16.50 -0.14 -0.57
CA THR A 248 16.57 1.09 -1.39
C THR A 248 15.39 2.02 -1.14
N TYR A 249 14.15 1.52 -1.09
CA TYR A 249 12.92 2.32 -1.00
C TYR A 249 12.15 2.09 0.31
N GLY A 250 12.40 0.96 0.99
CA GLY A 250 11.77 0.59 2.26
C GLY A 250 10.42 -0.13 2.10
N ILE A 251 9.80 -0.40 3.25
CA ILE A 251 8.37 -0.70 3.36
C ILE A 251 7.65 0.51 3.98
N ILE A 252 6.42 0.78 3.56
CA ILE A 252 5.62 1.94 4.01
C ILE A 252 4.34 1.48 4.72
N LEU A 253 4.11 1.98 5.93
CA LEU A 253 2.91 1.64 6.71
C LEU A 253 1.69 2.26 6.04
N ALA A 254 0.78 1.42 5.58
CA ALA A 254 -0.32 1.82 4.71
C ALA A 254 -1.69 1.50 5.33
N ASP A 255 -1.80 0.38 6.04
CA ASP A 255 -3.08 -0.06 6.62
C ASP A 255 -2.97 -0.73 7.98
N ILE A 256 -4.13 -0.85 8.65
CA ILE A 256 -4.30 -1.77 9.78
C ILE A 256 -4.48 -3.18 9.24
N GLY A 257 -3.80 -4.15 9.86
CA GLY A 257 -3.90 -5.55 9.43
C GLY A 257 -3.07 -6.48 10.29
N SER A 258 -2.48 -7.49 9.66
CA SER A 258 -1.58 -8.43 10.32
C SER A 258 -0.14 -7.91 10.30
N ASN A 259 0.54 -7.99 11.44
CA ASN A 259 1.88 -7.42 11.62
C ASN A 259 2.87 -7.87 10.53
N PHE A 260 3.48 -6.91 9.83
CA PHE A 260 4.51 -7.13 8.80
C PHE A 260 4.02 -7.94 7.58
N TYR A 261 2.72 -7.90 7.28
CA TYR A 261 2.18 -8.39 6.01
C TYR A 261 2.47 -7.35 4.92
N ILE A 262 3.24 -7.74 3.90
CA ILE A 262 3.52 -6.93 2.70
C ILE A 262 2.60 -7.36 1.56
N SER A 263 1.97 -6.39 0.89
CA SER A 263 1.01 -6.69 -0.20
C SER A 263 1.68 -6.80 -1.56
N GLY A 264 1.08 -7.61 -2.43
CA GLY A 264 1.45 -7.72 -3.83
C GLY A 264 0.28 -8.19 -4.68
N ALA A 265 0.51 -8.33 -5.98
CA ALA A 265 -0.50 -8.79 -6.92
C ALA A 265 -0.47 -10.32 -7.09
N PRO A 266 -1.64 -10.99 -7.20
CA PRO A 266 -1.73 -12.41 -7.49
C PRO A 266 -1.17 -12.70 -8.89
N ASP A 267 -0.34 -13.74 -9.01
CA ASP A 267 0.18 -14.19 -10.31
C ASP A 267 0.48 -15.70 -10.28
N PRO A 268 0.00 -16.51 -11.24
CA PRO A 268 0.28 -17.95 -11.31
C PRO A 268 1.77 -18.30 -11.44
N ARG A 269 2.63 -17.34 -11.84
CA ARG A 269 4.07 -17.52 -12.00
C ARG A 269 4.84 -17.45 -10.67
N TRP A 270 4.23 -16.99 -9.58
CA TRP A 270 4.86 -16.96 -8.26
C TRP A 270 5.17 -18.36 -7.72
N ASN A 271 6.36 -18.55 -7.16
CA ASN A 271 6.69 -19.71 -6.35
C ASN A 271 6.42 -19.40 -4.86
N ASN A 272 5.30 -19.90 -4.33
CA ASN A 272 4.88 -19.64 -2.96
C ASN A 272 5.88 -20.16 -1.91
N SER A 273 6.55 -21.29 -2.18
CA SER A 273 7.55 -21.85 -1.27
C SER A 273 8.82 -21.01 -1.23
N ASP A 274 9.20 -20.39 -2.36
CA ASP A 274 10.29 -19.41 -2.40
C ASP A 274 9.91 -18.14 -1.63
N LEU A 275 8.75 -17.53 -1.91
CA LEU A 275 8.29 -16.32 -1.20
C LEU A 275 8.23 -16.50 0.32
N GLN A 276 7.90 -17.70 0.82
CA GLN A 276 7.91 -18.00 2.26
C GLN A 276 9.28 -17.85 2.91
N ALA A 277 10.40 -17.87 2.17
CA ALA A 277 11.73 -17.60 2.71
C ALA A 277 11.86 -16.17 3.28
N LEU A 278 11.05 -15.22 2.80
CA LEU A 278 10.98 -13.85 3.36
C LEU A 278 10.62 -13.84 4.85
N ARG A 279 9.96 -14.89 5.35
CA ARG A 279 9.64 -15.08 6.78
C ARG A 279 10.86 -15.30 7.69
N ALA A 280 12.07 -15.31 7.15
CA ALA A 280 13.30 -15.21 7.95
C ALA A 280 13.58 -13.77 8.42
N ILE A 281 13.08 -12.74 7.72
CA ILE A 281 13.22 -11.34 8.11
C ILE A 281 12.35 -11.01 9.34
N ARG A 282 12.88 -10.22 10.27
CA ARG A 282 12.25 -9.79 11.53
C ARG A 282 12.13 -8.27 11.62
N PRO A 283 11.30 -7.73 12.54
CA PRO A 283 11.23 -6.29 12.80
C PRO A 283 12.61 -5.71 13.16
N SER A 284 13.43 -6.48 13.89
CA SER A 284 14.81 -6.11 14.23
C SER A 284 15.76 -5.94 13.04
N ASP A 285 15.44 -6.47 11.85
CA ASP A 285 16.23 -6.27 10.63
C ASP A 285 15.98 -4.91 9.96
N PHE A 286 14.95 -4.19 10.41
CA PHE A 286 14.59 -2.87 9.91
C PHE A 286 15.10 -1.74 10.80
N GLU A 287 15.07 -0.53 10.24
CA GLU A 287 15.32 0.75 10.89
C GLU A 287 14.33 1.81 10.39
N VAL A 288 13.89 2.73 11.25
CA VAL A 288 12.96 3.80 10.87
C VAL A 288 13.73 4.93 10.20
N VAL A 289 13.37 5.27 8.96
CA VAL A 289 13.93 6.44 8.27
C VAL A 289 13.30 7.71 8.83
N GLN A 290 14.08 8.79 8.90
CA GLN A 290 13.69 10.06 9.50
C GLN A 290 12.31 10.51 9.03
N MET A 291 11.37 10.60 9.96
CA MET A 291 10.02 11.09 9.69
C MET A 291 10.05 12.61 9.53
N GLY A 292 9.25 13.12 8.58
CA GLY A 292 8.99 14.55 8.46
C GLY A 292 8.00 15.03 9.53
N SER A 293 7.28 16.11 9.24
CA SER A 293 6.16 16.55 10.06
C SER A 293 5.14 15.42 10.24
N ILE A 294 4.91 15.03 11.48
CA ILE A 294 3.84 14.11 11.86
C ILE A 294 2.58 14.95 12.08
N PHE A 295 1.48 14.50 11.50
CA PHE A 295 0.16 15.08 11.63
C PHE A 295 -0.71 14.15 12.46
N ASP A 296 -1.39 14.68 13.46
CA ASP A 296 -2.58 14.05 14.03
C ASP A 296 -3.76 14.94 13.69
N SER A 297 -4.90 14.36 13.32
CA SER A 297 -6.15 15.11 13.35
C SER A 297 -6.11 16.46 12.57
N GLY A 298 -5.36 16.48 11.45
CA GLY A 298 -5.21 17.65 10.56
C GLY A 298 -4.30 18.79 11.04
N LYS A 299 -3.55 18.58 12.12
CA LYS A 299 -2.62 19.57 12.69
C LYS A 299 -1.29 18.89 13.07
N PRO A 300 -0.23 19.65 13.39
CA PRO A 300 0.92 19.11 14.11
C PRO A 300 0.50 18.73 15.55
N ALA A 301 1.17 17.73 16.12
CA ALA A 301 0.85 16.99 17.36
C ALA A 301 0.56 17.76 18.67
N ASP A 302 0.55 19.09 18.65
CA ASP A 302 0.30 19.97 19.80
C ASP A 302 -1.12 20.61 19.81
N VAL A 303 -1.97 20.35 18.80
CA VAL A 303 -3.32 20.94 18.69
C VAL A 303 -4.28 20.00 17.94
N ALA A 304 -5.51 19.75 18.43
CA ALA A 304 -6.52 18.89 17.74
C ALA A 304 -7.64 19.73 17.05
N THR A 305 -8.58 19.23 16.23
CA THR A 305 -8.97 17.86 15.80
C THR A 305 -9.28 17.78 14.28
N CYS A 306 -9.26 16.55 13.72
CA CYS A 306 -10.12 16.11 12.61
C CYS A 306 -11.32 15.46 13.27
N ALA A 307 -12.51 15.92 12.91
CA ALA A 307 -13.74 15.18 13.17
C ALA A 307 -14.14 14.42 11.88
N PRO A 308 -14.86 13.28 12.01
CA PRO A 308 -15.60 12.70 10.90
C PRO A 308 -16.74 13.62 10.42
#